data_AF-A0A7W1Q3D5-F1
#
_entry.id   AF-A0A7W1Q3D5-F1
#
_cell.length_a   1.000
_cell.length_b   1.000
_cell.length_c   1.000
_cell.angle_alpha   90.00
_cell.angle_beta   90.00
_cell.angle_gamma   90.00
#
_symmetry.space_group_name_H-M   'P 1'
#
loop_
_entity.id
_entity.type
_entity.pdbx_description
1 polymer ?
#
loop_
_entity_poly.entity_id
_entity_poly.type
_entity_poly.pdbx_seq_one_letter_code
_entity_poly.pdbx_strand_id
1 'polypeptide(L)'
;MDLPRRALAWVFGVELTAAVVVIATVDGPPPPSALGLVALLAGLSVVHTELAIGIERARRRVAQTSYFDLSSVWTFAAALLLPPPLAAAVVVVVYAHLWQRVWRPSKVPLHRHLYTTATVVLAATAAHAVVERAGGLPSGPADLAGVLGVVAALLAYVVVNTVLIAVAIGLSRRGSALEPHDARELMGRWDDN
;
A
#
# COMPACT_ATOMS: atom_id res chain seq x y z
N MET A 1 -19.80 12.52 4.74
CA MET A 1 -18.82 12.05 3.72
C MET A 1 -17.99 13.27 3.45
N ASP A 2 -17.02 13.56 4.31
CA ASP A 2 -16.50 14.93 4.41
C ASP A 2 -15.00 14.87 4.13
N LEU A 3 -14.68 14.37 2.93
CA LEU A 3 -13.34 14.53 2.36
C LEU A 3 -13.40 15.73 1.41
N PRO A 4 -12.51 16.71 1.57
CA PRO A 4 -12.45 17.87 0.69
C PRO A 4 -12.25 17.42 -0.75
N ARG A 5 -12.95 18.04 -1.71
CA ARG A 5 -12.96 17.64 -3.14
C ARG A 5 -11.55 17.39 -3.72
N ARG A 6 -10.55 18.14 -3.26
CA ARG A 6 -9.15 17.98 -3.67
C ARG A 6 -8.52 16.66 -3.19
N ALA A 7 -8.78 16.25 -1.96
CA ALA A 7 -8.30 14.97 -1.44
C ALA A 7 -8.98 13.80 -2.16
N LEU A 8 -10.27 13.93 -2.47
CA LEU A 8 -11.00 12.92 -3.23
C LEU A 8 -10.44 12.77 -4.65
N ALA A 9 -10.22 13.89 -5.36
CA ALA A 9 -9.62 13.88 -6.70
C ALA A 9 -8.21 13.27 -6.71
N TRP A 10 -7.41 13.55 -5.69
CA TRP A 10 -6.08 12.95 -5.52
C TRP A 10 -6.16 11.43 -5.32
N VAL A 11 -7.02 10.97 -4.41
CA VAL A 11 -7.22 9.53 -4.13
C VAL A 11 -7.61 8.79 -5.41
N PHE A 12 -8.62 9.27 -6.12
CA PHE A 12 -9.02 8.67 -7.40
C PHE A 12 -7.94 8.74 -8.47
N GLY A 13 -7.17 9.82 -8.52
CA GLY A 13 -6.04 9.94 -9.44
C GLY A 13 -4.97 8.87 -9.19
N VAL A 14 -4.65 8.58 -7.93
CA VAL A 14 -3.69 7.54 -7.56
C VAL A 14 -4.23 6.15 -7.90
N GLU A 15 -5.50 5.87 -7.60
CA GLU A 15 -6.16 4.59 -7.95
C GLU A 15 -6.19 4.37 -9.47
N LEU A 16 -6.55 5.39 -10.23
CA LEU A 16 -6.55 5.35 -11.69
C LEU A 16 -5.14 5.14 -12.24
N THR A 17 -4.14 5.83 -11.70
CA THR A 17 -2.75 5.67 -12.12
C THR A 17 -2.26 4.25 -11.87
N ALA A 18 -2.57 3.67 -10.71
CA ALA A 18 -2.23 2.28 -10.40
C ALA A 18 -2.86 1.31 -11.41
N ALA A 19 -4.15 1.49 -11.71
CA ALA A 19 -4.86 0.65 -12.70
C ALA A 19 -4.24 0.78 -14.10
N VAL A 20 -3.98 2.01 -14.56
CA VAL A 20 -3.39 2.28 -15.88
C VAL A 20 -2.00 1.67 -15.99
N VAL A 21 -1.15 1.84 -14.98
CA VAL A 21 0.22 1.29 -14.97
C VAL A 21 0.20 -0.24 -14.99
N VAL A 22 -0.68 -0.87 -14.20
CA VAL A 22 -0.82 -2.33 -14.22
C VAL A 22 -1.28 -2.82 -15.59
N ILE A 23 -2.31 -2.21 -16.17
CA ILE A 23 -2.84 -2.59 -17.49
C ILE A 23 -1.79 -2.41 -18.58
N ALA A 24 -1.03 -1.31 -18.53
CA ALA A 24 0.00 -0.98 -19.52
C ALA A 24 1.22 -1.93 -19.49
N THR A 25 1.34 -2.79 -18.47
CA THR A 25 2.45 -3.74 -18.30
C THR A 25 2.02 -5.20 -18.51
N VAL A 26 0.82 -5.42 -19.03
CA VAL A 26 0.31 -6.77 -19.35
C VAL A 26 0.82 -7.20 -20.73
N ASP A 27 1.78 -8.12 -20.73
CA ASP A 27 2.43 -8.62 -21.96
C ASP A 27 2.10 -10.11 -22.23
N GLY A 28 0.82 -10.48 -22.13
CA GLY A 28 0.34 -11.84 -22.43
C GLY A 28 0.11 -12.74 -21.20
N PRO A 29 -0.21 -14.04 -21.42
CA PRO A 29 -0.54 -14.95 -20.34
C PRO A 29 0.70 -15.28 -19.49
N PRO A 30 0.58 -15.33 -18.15
CA PRO A 30 1.70 -15.61 -17.27
C PRO A 30 2.15 -17.08 -17.38
N PRO A 31 3.46 -17.35 -17.25
CA PRO A 31 3.94 -18.72 -17.22
C PRO A 31 3.47 -19.45 -15.94
N PRO A 32 3.26 -20.78 -15.98
CA PRO A 32 2.79 -21.54 -14.81
C PRO A 32 3.68 -21.41 -13.57
N SER A 33 4.99 -21.25 -13.75
CA SER A 33 5.94 -21.02 -12.65
C SER A 33 5.67 -19.72 -11.90
N ALA A 34 5.28 -18.66 -12.61
CA ALA A 34 4.93 -17.38 -11.99
C ALA A 34 3.62 -17.47 -11.19
N LEU A 35 2.66 -18.29 -11.65
CA LEU A 35 1.45 -18.58 -10.87
C LEU A 35 1.76 -19.34 -9.58
N GLY A 36 2.71 -20.29 -9.62
CA GLY A 36 3.20 -20.97 -8.42
C GLY A 36 3.81 -20.00 -7.41
N LEU A 37 4.61 -19.03 -7.87
CA LEU A 37 5.18 -17.98 -7.02
C LEU A 37 4.12 -17.04 -6.45
N VAL A 38 3.10 -16.64 -7.24
CA VAL A 38 1.96 -15.85 -6.75
C VAL A 38 1.25 -16.59 -5.62
N ALA A 39 0.92 -17.87 -5.83
CA ALA A 39 0.25 -18.69 -4.82
C ALA A 39 1.10 -18.85 -3.55
N LEU A 40 2.42 -19.06 -3.71
CA LEU A 40 3.35 -19.18 -2.60
C LEU A 40 3.44 -17.88 -1.79
N LEU A 41 3.68 -16.74 -2.44
CA LEU A 41 3.82 -15.44 -1.76
C LEU A 41 2.51 -15.04 -1.08
N ALA A 42 1.37 -15.20 -1.76
CA ALA A 42 0.07 -14.91 -1.18
C ALA A 42 -0.25 -15.84 0.00
N GLY A 43 -0.03 -17.15 -0.17
CA GLY A 43 -0.28 -18.16 0.86
C GLY A 43 0.59 -17.94 2.10
N LEU A 44 1.90 -17.73 1.92
CA LEU A 44 2.81 -17.43 3.02
C LEU A 44 2.46 -16.12 3.71
N SER A 45 2.08 -15.09 2.95
CA SER A 45 1.62 -13.82 3.54
C SER A 45 0.37 -14.02 4.41
N VAL A 46 -0.59 -14.83 3.98
CA VAL A 46 -1.80 -15.15 4.75
C VAL A 46 -1.44 -15.89 6.03
N VAL A 47 -0.67 -16.98 5.91
CA VAL A 47 -0.22 -17.77 7.06
C VAL A 47 0.54 -16.89 8.06
N HIS A 48 1.48 -16.09 7.58
CA HIS A 48 2.26 -15.18 8.40
C HIS A 48 1.36 -14.15 9.12
N THR A 49 0.38 -13.58 8.41
CA THR A 49 -0.56 -12.60 8.99
C THR A 49 -1.41 -13.23 10.10
N GLU A 50 -1.92 -14.44 9.89
CA GLU A 50 -2.72 -15.14 10.90
C GLU A 50 -1.89 -15.51 12.13
N LEU A 51 -0.65 -15.96 11.94
CA LEU A 51 0.28 -16.22 13.03
C LEU A 51 0.58 -14.94 13.82
N ALA A 52 0.87 -13.83 13.13
CA ALA A 52 1.12 -12.53 13.76
C ALA A 52 -0.09 -12.04 14.56
N ILE A 53 -1.30 -12.16 14.02
CA ILE A 53 -2.54 -11.81 14.72
C ILE A 53 -2.75 -12.71 15.94
N GLY A 54 -2.47 -14.01 15.83
CA GLY A 54 -2.55 -14.96 16.95
C GLY A 54 -1.60 -14.59 18.09
N ILE A 55 -0.34 -14.29 17.76
CA ILE A 55 0.68 -13.86 18.72
C ILE A 55 0.27 -12.53 19.37
N GLU A 56 -0.17 -11.55 18.59
CA GLU A 56 -0.62 -10.26 19.11
C GLU A 56 -1.84 -10.39 20.04
N ARG A 57 -2.79 -11.28 19.73
CA ARG A 57 -3.91 -11.59 20.63
C ARG A 57 -3.46 -12.24 21.94
N ALA A 58 -2.46 -13.12 21.90
CA ALA A 58 -1.86 -13.70 23.10
C ALA A 58 -1.11 -12.63 23.91
N ARG A 59 -0.42 -11.72 23.22
CA ARG A 59 0.43 -10.67 23.79
C ARG A 59 -0.33 -9.49 24.39
N ARG A 60 -1.51 -9.16 23.86
CA ARG A 60 -2.44 -8.18 24.48
C ARG A 60 -2.88 -8.56 25.89
N ARG A 61 -2.67 -9.80 26.32
CA ARG A 61 -2.86 -10.22 27.72
C ARG A 61 -1.68 -9.82 28.62
N VAL A 62 -0.55 -9.36 28.07
CA VAL A 62 0.72 -9.19 28.82
C VAL A 62 1.43 -7.84 28.56
N ALA A 63 1.34 -7.20 27.38
CA ALA A 63 1.92 -5.85 27.16
C ALA A 63 1.38 -5.14 25.90
N GLN A 64 1.28 -3.80 25.95
CA GLN A 64 0.96 -2.89 24.83
C GLN A 64 2.20 -2.65 23.97
N THR A 65 2.19 -2.92 22.67
CA THR A 65 3.35 -2.55 21.82
C THR A 65 2.96 -2.34 20.37
N SER A 66 3.73 -1.47 19.72
CA SER A 66 3.49 -0.92 18.38
C SER A 66 3.44 -1.98 17.28
N TYR A 67 2.42 -1.88 16.41
CA TYR A 67 2.16 -2.78 15.29
C TYR A 67 3.09 -2.45 14.11
N PHE A 68 3.98 -3.37 13.74
CA PHE A 68 4.83 -3.27 12.55
C PHE A 68 4.05 -3.78 11.32
N ASP A 69 4.09 -3.03 10.21
CA ASP A 69 3.41 -3.40 8.98
C ASP A 69 4.20 -4.49 8.21
N LEU A 70 4.02 -5.73 8.68
CA LEU A 70 4.67 -6.96 8.19
C LEU A 70 4.23 -7.33 6.75
N SER A 71 3.26 -6.62 6.17
CA SER A 71 2.77 -6.81 4.80
C SER A 71 3.78 -6.36 3.73
N SER A 72 4.66 -5.42 4.09
CA SER A 72 5.66 -4.83 3.19
C SER A 72 6.68 -5.85 2.68
N VAL A 73 7.04 -6.85 3.49
CA VAL A 73 8.00 -7.90 3.10
C VAL A 73 7.47 -8.73 1.92
N TRP A 74 6.19 -9.12 1.97
CA TRP A 74 5.56 -9.94 0.93
C TRP A 74 5.32 -9.15 -0.36
N THR A 75 4.91 -7.90 -0.23
CA THR A 75 4.65 -7.00 -1.36
C THR A 75 5.94 -6.55 -2.05
N PHE A 76 7.02 -6.34 -1.28
CA PHE A 76 8.35 -6.09 -1.84
C PHE A 76 8.93 -7.35 -2.50
N ALA A 77 8.81 -8.53 -1.89
CA ALA A 77 9.22 -9.79 -2.52
C ALA A 77 8.47 -10.02 -3.84
N ALA A 78 7.17 -9.72 -3.90
CA ALA A 78 6.40 -9.76 -5.13
C ALA A 78 6.92 -8.78 -6.19
N ALA A 79 7.28 -7.56 -5.80
CA ALA A 79 7.88 -6.57 -6.71
C ALA A 79 9.20 -7.05 -7.33
N LEU A 80 10.02 -7.75 -6.56
CA LEU A 80 11.31 -8.28 -6.99
C LEU A 80 11.19 -9.50 -7.90
N LEU A 81 10.22 -10.38 -7.63
CA LEU A 81 10.15 -11.72 -8.23
C LEU A 81 9.11 -11.85 -9.35
N LEU A 82 8.17 -10.92 -9.44
CA LEU A 82 7.03 -11.01 -10.35
C LEU A 82 6.95 -9.77 -11.26
N PRO A 83 6.49 -9.96 -12.51
CA PRO A 83 6.06 -8.84 -13.35
C PRO A 83 4.97 -8.00 -12.66
N PRO A 84 4.85 -6.71 -12.97
CA PRO A 84 3.97 -5.79 -12.25
C PRO A 84 2.50 -6.25 -12.13
N PRO A 85 1.86 -6.87 -13.14
CA PRO A 85 0.48 -7.35 -13.00
C PRO A 85 0.33 -8.47 -11.97
N LEU A 86 1.28 -9.40 -11.91
CA LEU A 86 1.26 -10.49 -10.95
C LEU A 86 1.64 -10.01 -9.54
N ALA A 87 2.59 -9.07 -9.44
CA ALA A 87 2.91 -8.41 -8.18
C ALA A 87 1.68 -7.68 -7.62
N ALA A 88 0.95 -6.94 -8.47
CA ALA A 88 -0.29 -6.27 -8.10
C ALA A 88 -1.36 -7.27 -7.61
N ALA A 89 -1.48 -8.44 -8.26
CA ALA A 89 -2.39 -9.50 -7.79
C ALA A 89 -2.04 -9.98 -6.38
N VAL A 90 -0.75 -10.21 -6.09
CA VAL A 90 -0.29 -10.56 -4.73
C VAL A 90 -0.64 -9.45 -3.74
N VAL A 91 -0.33 -8.19 -4.07
CA VAL A 91 -0.67 -7.02 -3.22
C VAL A 91 -2.16 -7.00 -2.89
N VAL A 92 -3.03 -7.16 -3.90
CA VAL A 92 -4.49 -7.19 -3.71
C VAL A 92 -4.91 -8.31 -2.77
N VAL A 93 -4.36 -9.51 -2.91
CA VAL A 93 -4.69 -10.65 -2.03
C VAL A 93 -4.25 -10.36 -0.59
N VAL A 94 -3.02 -9.88 -0.39
CA VAL A 94 -2.49 -9.52 0.93
C VAL A 94 -3.36 -8.47 1.60
N TYR A 95 -3.68 -7.41 0.87
CA TYR A 95 -4.46 -6.29 1.39
C TYR A 95 -5.92 -6.67 1.62
N ALA A 96 -6.53 -7.45 0.73
CA ALA A 96 -7.88 -7.97 0.93
C ALA A 96 -7.97 -8.83 2.20
N HIS A 97 -6.97 -9.70 2.44
CA HIS A 97 -6.91 -10.51 3.65
C HIS A 97 -6.77 -9.64 4.90
N LEU A 98 -5.86 -8.65 4.89
CA LEU A 98 -5.71 -7.68 5.98
C LEU A 98 -6.99 -6.89 6.23
N TRP A 99 -7.71 -6.50 5.17
CA TRP A 99 -8.98 -5.82 5.31
C TRP A 99 -10.02 -6.68 6.00
N GLN A 100 -10.18 -7.93 5.56
CA GLN A 100 -11.12 -8.87 6.16
C GLN A 100 -10.82 -9.13 7.64
N ARG A 101 -9.54 -9.25 8.01
CA ARG A 101 -9.12 -9.67 9.35
C ARG A 101 -8.95 -8.53 10.34
N VAL A 102 -8.48 -7.37 9.88
CA VAL A 102 -8.06 -6.27 10.77
C VAL A 102 -8.96 -5.05 10.57
N TRP A 103 -9.12 -4.58 9.34
CA TRP A 103 -9.72 -3.25 9.11
C TRP A 103 -11.25 -3.25 9.10
N ARG A 104 -11.88 -4.32 8.60
CA ARG A 104 -13.34 -4.47 8.60
C ARG A 104 -13.90 -4.52 10.03
N PRO A 105 -13.35 -5.30 10.98
CA PRO A 105 -13.77 -5.23 12.38
C PRO A 105 -13.57 -3.85 13.02
N SER A 106 -12.53 -3.12 12.62
CA SER A 106 -12.23 -1.77 13.10
C SER A 106 -13.01 -0.65 12.41
N LYS A 107 -13.97 -0.97 11.53
CA LYS A 107 -14.81 -0.02 10.78
C LYS A 107 -14.01 1.04 9.99
N VAL A 108 -12.82 0.66 9.50
CA VAL A 108 -12.00 1.56 8.67
C VAL A 108 -12.71 1.78 7.31
N PRO A 109 -12.81 3.02 6.80
CA PRO A 109 -13.45 3.30 5.52
C PRO A 109 -12.82 2.58 4.33
N LEU A 110 -13.65 2.11 3.39
CA LEU A 110 -13.20 1.35 2.21
C LEU A 110 -12.27 2.16 1.28
N HIS A 111 -12.52 3.46 1.09
CA HIS A 111 -11.67 4.31 0.24
C HIS A 111 -10.23 4.37 0.75
N ARG A 112 -10.01 4.34 2.07
CA ARG A 112 -8.67 4.29 2.65
C ARG A 112 -8.00 2.97 2.31
N HIS A 113 -8.78 1.90 2.23
CA HIS A 113 -8.27 0.60 1.84
C HIS A 113 -7.85 0.52 0.38
N LEU A 114 -8.70 1.01 -0.52
CA LEU A 114 -8.41 1.09 -1.95
C LEU A 114 -7.20 1.99 -2.20
N TYR A 115 -7.17 3.17 -1.58
CA TYR A 115 -6.02 4.07 -1.66
C TYR A 115 -4.73 3.40 -1.19
N THR A 116 -4.70 2.80 0.01
CA THR A 116 -3.48 2.14 0.52
C THR A 116 -3.01 1.04 -0.44
N THR A 117 -3.94 0.23 -0.95
CA THR A 117 -3.64 -0.83 -1.91
C THR A 117 -3.03 -0.25 -3.19
N ALA A 118 -3.60 0.82 -3.75
CA ALA A 118 -3.09 1.50 -4.94
C ALA A 118 -1.69 2.08 -4.72
N THR A 119 -1.43 2.69 -3.56
CA THR A 119 -0.08 3.17 -3.18
C THR A 119 0.96 2.06 -3.21
N VAL A 120 0.61 0.90 -2.65
CA VAL A 120 1.50 -0.25 -2.54
C VAL A 120 1.74 -0.88 -3.91
N VAL A 121 0.72 -0.94 -4.76
CA VAL A 121 0.88 -1.36 -6.16
C VAL A 121 1.86 -0.44 -6.88
N LEU A 122 1.69 0.89 -6.79
CA LEU A 122 2.61 1.84 -7.42
C LEU A 122 4.04 1.75 -6.88
N ALA A 123 4.19 1.57 -5.56
CA ALA A 123 5.49 1.35 -4.94
C ALA A 123 6.16 0.05 -5.41
N ALA A 124 5.39 -1.03 -5.52
CA ALA A 124 5.86 -2.31 -6.04
C ALA A 124 6.27 -2.19 -7.52
N THR A 125 5.48 -1.53 -8.36
CA THR A 125 5.84 -1.29 -9.75
C THR A 125 7.08 -0.43 -9.89
N ALA A 126 7.23 0.61 -9.06
CA ALA A 126 8.44 1.44 -9.05
C ALA A 126 9.69 0.64 -8.66
N ALA A 127 9.59 -0.20 -7.62
CA ALA A 127 10.67 -1.08 -7.20
C ALA A 127 11.08 -2.07 -8.30
N HIS A 128 10.09 -2.74 -8.92
CA HIS A 128 10.32 -3.63 -10.05
C HIS A 128 11.06 -2.92 -11.19
N ALA A 129 10.59 -1.73 -11.54
CA ALA A 129 11.16 -0.91 -12.61
C ALA A 129 12.61 -0.44 -12.32
N VAL A 130 13.00 -0.32 -11.05
CA VAL A 130 14.38 -0.03 -10.63
C VAL A 130 15.27 -1.25 -10.77
N VAL A 131 14.79 -2.43 -10.34
CA VAL A 131 15.53 -3.70 -10.49
C VAL A 131 15.80 -4.02 -11.95
N GLU A 132 14.77 -3.91 -12.80
CA GLU A 132 14.92 -4.14 -14.24
C GLU A 132 15.94 -3.18 -14.88
N ARG A 133 15.92 -1.90 -14.48
CA ARG A 133 16.92 -0.90 -14.93
C ARG A 133 18.32 -1.16 -14.40
N ALA A 134 18.45 -1.83 -13.26
CA ALA A 134 19.73 -2.25 -12.70
C ALA A 134 20.27 -3.54 -13.34
N GLY A 135 19.54 -4.16 -14.28
CA GLY A 135 19.93 -5.40 -14.94
C GLY A 135 19.37 -6.67 -14.31
N GLY A 136 18.40 -6.55 -13.40
CA GLY A 136 17.75 -7.67 -12.73
C GLY A 136 18.24 -7.91 -11.30
N LEU A 137 17.93 -9.10 -10.76
CA LEU A 137 18.36 -9.50 -9.42
C LEU A 137 19.84 -9.88 -9.41
N PRO A 138 20.55 -9.65 -8.28
CA PRO A 138 21.96 -9.98 -8.17
C PRO A 138 22.21 -11.47 -8.39
N SER A 139 23.23 -11.77 -9.21
CA SER A 139 23.69 -13.13 -9.48
C SER A 139 24.41 -13.78 -8.29
N GLY A 140 24.84 -12.98 -7.32
CA GLY A 140 25.45 -13.43 -6.07
C GLY A 140 25.96 -12.26 -5.21
N PRO A 141 26.57 -12.53 -4.04
CA PRO A 141 27.04 -11.48 -3.14
C PRO A 141 28.15 -10.58 -3.71
N ALA A 142 28.90 -11.07 -4.70
CA ALA A 142 29.95 -10.31 -5.38
C ALA A 142 29.39 -9.35 -6.45
N ASP A 143 28.13 -9.50 -6.83
CA ASP A 143 27.43 -8.64 -7.78
C ASP A 143 26.96 -7.36 -7.10
N LEU A 144 27.91 -6.44 -6.87
CA LEU A 144 27.64 -5.18 -6.19
C LEU A 144 26.58 -4.33 -6.93
N ALA A 145 26.53 -4.41 -8.27
CA ALA A 145 25.56 -3.67 -9.06
C ALA A 145 24.13 -4.18 -8.80
N GLY A 146 23.92 -5.50 -8.85
CA GLY A 146 22.61 -6.09 -8.51
C GLY A 146 22.21 -5.85 -7.06
N VAL A 147 23.16 -5.93 -6.12
CA VAL A 147 22.91 -5.64 -4.69
C VAL A 147 22.49 -4.17 -4.51
N LEU A 148 23.22 -3.23 -5.11
CA LEU A 148 22.85 -1.81 -5.09
C LEU A 148 21.52 -1.56 -5.80
N GLY A 149 21.21 -2.32 -6.85
CA GLY A 149 19.92 -2.31 -7.53
C GLY A 149 18.76 -2.69 -6.60
N VAL A 150 18.92 -3.74 -5.79
CA VAL A 150 17.92 -4.14 -4.78
C VAL A 150 17.77 -3.08 -3.69
N VAL A 151 18.88 -2.49 -3.22
CA VAL A 151 18.84 -1.39 -2.25
C VAL A 151 18.11 -0.17 -2.83
N ALA A 152 18.40 0.20 -4.08
CA ALA A 152 17.72 1.28 -4.77
C ALA A 152 16.22 0.99 -4.96
N ALA A 153 15.86 -0.27 -5.26
CA ALA A 153 14.47 -0.70 -5.39
C ALA A 153 13.72 -0.60 -4.06
N LEU A 154 14.36 -0.98 -2.94
CA LEU A 154 13.79 -0.81 -1.61
C LEU A 154 13.57 0.68 -1.28
N LEU A 155 14.55 1.54 -1.60
CA LEU A 155 14.41 2.98 -1.42
C LEU A 155 13.28 3.55 -2.26
N ALA A 156 13.17 3.15 -3.54
CA ALA A 156 12.08 3.57 -4.41
C ALA A 156 10.72 3.13 -3.86
N TYR A 157 10.59 1.88 -3.41
CA TYR A 157 9.39 1.36 -2.77
C TYR A 157 8.97 2.22 -1.57
N VAL A 158 9.89 2.45 -0.64
CA VAL A 158 9.64 3.22 0.59
C VAL A 158 9.27 4.66 0.26
N VAL A 159 10.05 5.32 -0.61
CA VAL A 159 9.82 6.72 -0.98
C VAL A 159 8.46 6.89 -1.64
N VAL A 160 8.12 6.07 -2.63
CA VAL A 160 6.83 6.15 -3.34
C VAL A 160 5.67 5.96 -2.37
N ASN A 161 5.73 4.91 -1.54
CA ASN A 161 4.68 4.62 -0.58
C ASN A 161 4.53 5.76 0.45
N THR A 162 5.64 6.21 1.05
CA THR A 162 5.64 7.26 2.08
C THR A 162 5.17 8.61 1.52
N VAL A 163 5.65 9.02 0.35
CA VAL A 163 5.27 10.30 -0.27
C VAL A 163 3.78 10.34 -0.57
N LEU A 164 3.25 9.29 -1.22
CA LEU A 164 1.83 9.24 -1.56
C LEU A 164 0.95 9.24 -0.29
N ILE A 165 1.31 8.51 0.76
CA ILE A 165 0.60 8.55 2.04
C ILE A 165 0.69 9.95 2.66
N ALA A 166 1.87 10.56 2.70
CA ALA A 166 2.07 11.89 3.26
C ALA A 166 1.26 12.97 2.52
N VAL A 167 1.20 12.91 1.19
CA VAL A 167 0.40 13.83 0.37
C VAL A 167 -1.10 13.67 0.68
N ALA A 168 -1.61 12.45 0.75
CA ALA A 168 -3.02 12.22 1.10
C ALA A 168 -3.37 12.76 2.49
N ILE A 169 -2.51 12.55 3.49
CA ILE A 169 -2.70 13.10 4.84
C ILE A 169 -2.68 14.64 4.80
N GLY A 170 -1.72 15.24 4.09
CA GLY A 170 -1.60 16.69 3.96
C GLY A 170 -2.82 17.32 3.28
N LEU A 171 -3.34 16.71 2.22
CA LEU A 171 -4.54 17.18 1.52
C LEU A 171 -5.81 17.00 2.35
N SER A 172 -5.90 15.92 3.13
CA SER A 172 -7.04 15.67 4.01
C SER A 172 -7.10 16.69 5.15
N ARG A 173 -5.96 17.01 5.78
CA ARG A 173 -5.87 18.03 6.85
C ARG A 173 -6.14 19.46 6.37
N ARG A 174 -5.70 19.80 5.16
CA ARG A 174 -5.89 21.16 4.61
C ARG A 174 -7.34 21.46 4.29
N GLY A 175 -8.11 20.48 3.83
CA GLY A 175 -9.51 20.74 3.51
C GLY A 175 -10.45 20.68 4.71
N SER A 176 -10.12 19.95 5.78
CA SER A 176 -10.85 20.06 7.07
C SER A 176 -10.69 21.44 7.71
N ALA A 177 -9.60 22.15 7.43
CA ALA A 177 -9.39 23.53 7.88
C ALA A 177 -10.13 24.59 7.05
N LEU A 178 -10.71 24.21 5.89
CA LEU A 178 -11.39 25.11 4.95
C LEU A 178 -12.90 24.86 4.89
N GLU A 179 -13.44 23.87 5.61
CA GLU A 179 -14.89 23.63 5.67
C GLU A 179 -15.57 24.63 6.63
N PRO A 180 -16.50 25.48 6.13
CA PRO A 180 -17.12 26.56 6.88
C PRO A 180 -18.29 26.08 7.77
N HIS A 181 -18.13 24.98 8.50
CA HIS A 181 -19.11 24.56 9.50
C HIS A 181 -19.11 25.49 10.74
N ASP A 182 -18.00 26.19 11.00
CA ASP A 182 -17.83 27.09 12.15
C ASP A 182 -18.37 28.51 11.93
N ALA A 183 -18.56 28.93 10.66
CA ALA A 183 -19.02 30.28 10.35
C ALA A 183 -20.52 30.50 10.66
N ARG A 184 -21.33 29.44 10.62
CA ARG A 184 -22.76 29.50 10.96
C ARG A 184 -23.01 29.43 12.47
N GLU A 185 -22.12 28.77 13.21
CA GLU A 185 -22.22 28.67 14.68
C GLU A 185 -21.84 29.99 15.37
N LEU A 186 -20.96 30.78 14.75
CA LEU A 186 -20.59 32.12 15.22
C LEU A 186 -21.65 33.20 14.91
N MET A 187 -22.44 33.04 13.84
CA MET A 187 -23.54 33.96 13.52
C MET A 187 -24.79 33.73 14.39
N GLY A 188 -25.04 32.49 14.84
CA GLY A 188 -26.18 32.18 15.70
C GLY A 188 -26.09 32.71 17.14
N ARG A 189 -24.92 33.21 17.58
CA ARG A 189 -24.71 33.73 18.95
C ARG A 189 -24.88 35.26 19.07
N TRP A 190 -25.11 35.96 17.95
CA TRP A 190 -25.23 37.42 17.93
C TRP A 190 -26.68 37.92 17.87
N ASP A 191 -27.64 37.06 17.51
CA ASP A 191 -29.06 37.43 17.44
C ASP A 191 -29.81 37.24 18.78
N ASP A 192 -29.12 36.81 19.83
CA ASP A 192 -29.65 36.54 21.17
C ASP A 192 -29.59 37.75 22.13
N ASN A 193 -29.59 39.00 21.62
CA ASN A 193 -29.61 40.18 22.50
C ASN A 193 -30.45 41.35 21.99
#